data_AF-A0A8S1W836-F1
#
_entry.id   AF-A0A8S1W836-F1
#
_cell.length_a   1.000
_cell.length_b   1.000
_cell.length_c   1.000
_cell.angle_alpha   90.00
_cell.angle_beta   90.00
_cell.angle_gamma   90.00
#
_symmetry.space_group_name_H-M   'P 1'
#
loop_
_entity.id
_entity.type
_entity.pdbx_description
1 polymer ?
#
loop_
_entity_poly.entity_id
_entity_poly.type
_entity_poly.pdbx_seq_one_letter_code
_entity_poly.pdbx_strand_id
1 'polypeptide(L)'
;MQDLYHEKQTLMLCGLCAVNNLLQKQQYYKKSMNELAEQLPNVSNSLFNQHSSLFKIGNYSADLLITALELVGKKVVYFDKRKIENLQIIFTDHKVLGLLLNRVQKSFFITTNHWFAILQKNQKWYNLDGKLKEYTSFDSYNQLMDFIKKDLQNLSIFIVYNDMIQEQNAYQQVENFQQNSDKKQINIEQELIDEKLQQADNEIFNQQEQQQQQEQQQQQQQQQQQQQQQQQQQQQQQQQQQQQQQQQHQLDYIQQMNNQEHINFNEQTQNQTFKET
;
A
#
# COMPACT_ATOMS: atom_id res chain seq x y z
N MET A 1 3.74 -26.60 25.02
CA MET A 1 3.47 -25.89 23.75
C MET A 1 4.50 -24.81 23.65
N GLN A 2 5.22 -24.68 22.54
CA GLN A 2 6.25 -23.66 22.42
C GLN A 2 5.57 -22.42 21.86
N ASP A 3 5.39 -21.40 22.69
CA ASP A 3 4.79 -20.14 22.25
C ASP A 3 5.75 -19.48 21.25
N LEU A 4 5.35 -19.46 19.99
CA LEU A 4 5.96 -18.62 18.98
C LEU A 4 5.33 -17.25 19.08
N TYR A 5 6.17 -16.22 18.95
CA TYR A 5 5.66 -14.88 18.75
C TYR A 5 4.98 -14.81 17.37
N HIS A 6 3.72 -14.36 17.34
CA HIS A 6 2.96 -14.15 16.11
C HIS A 6 2.17 -12.84 16.20
N GLU A 7 2.66 -11.85 15.48
CA GLU A 7 2.01 -10.56 15.28
C GLU A 7 1.07 -10.63 14.07
N LYS A 8 -0.19 -10.27 14.32
CA LYS A 8 -1.24 -10.19 13.31
C LYS A 8 -1.14 -8.87 12.57
N GLN A 9 -1.40 -8.91 11.27
CA GLN A 9 -1.34 -7.73 10.42
C GLN A 9 -2.44 -6.75 10.82
N THR A 10 -2.05 -5.49 10.99
CA THR A 10 -2.98 -4.36 11.10
C THR A 10 -2.82 -3.47 9.86
N LEU A 11 -3.92 -3.20 9.14
CA LEU A 11 -3.95 -2.36 7.95
C LEU A 11 -2.93 -2.80 6.87
N MET A 12 -2.03 -1.91 6.43
CA MET A 12 -1.02 -2.21 5.40
C MET A 12 0.35 -2.60 5.98
N LEU A 13 0.48 -2.81 7.30
CA LEU A 13 1.75 -3.08 7.99
C LEU A 13 2.27 -4.52 7.85
N CYS A 14 1.98 -5.19 6.72
CA CYS A 14 2.40 -6.56 6.47
C CYS A 14 3.92 -6.75 6.54
N GLY A 15 4.70 -5.75 6.08
CA GLY A 15 6.16 -5.79 6.15
C GLY A 15 6.68 -5.75 7.60
N LEU A 16 6.06 -4.92 8.45
CA LEU A 16 6.43 -4.80 9.85
C LEU A 16 6.17 -6.09 10.61
N CYS A 17 4.95 -6.62 10.53
CA CYS A 17 4.63 -7.85 11.25
C CYS A 17 5.46 -9.03 10.72
N ALA A 18 5.79 -9.07 9.42
CA ALA A 18 6.68 -10.10 8.87
C ALA A 18 8.09 -10.03 9.49
N VAL A 19 8.67 -8.84 9.65
CA VAL A 19 9.98 -8.65 10.29
C VAL A 19 9.92 -9.07 11.77
N ASN A 20 8.93 -8.58 12.54
CA ASN A 20 8.78 -8.93 13.95
C ASN A 20 8.54 -10.44 14.14
N ASN A 21 7.76 -11.06 13.25
CA ASN A 21 7.52 -12.50 13.24
C ASN A 21 8.81 -13.28 12.95
N LEU A 22 9.66 -12.86 12.02
CA LEU A 22 10.97 -13.50 11.81
C LEU A 22 11.87 -13.36 13.04
N LEU A 23 11.90 -12.17 13.65
CA LEU A 23 12.70 -11.89 14.84
C LEU A 23 12.15 -12.52 16.12
N GLN A 24 10.93 -13.06 16.06
CA GLN A 24 10.22 -13.68 17.17
C GLN A 24 10.04 -12.76 18.39
N LYS A 25 9.86 -11.46 18.13
CA LYS A 25 9.57 -10.42 19.13
C LYS A 25 9.03 -9.17 18.45
N GLN A 26 8.36 -8.29 19.20
CA GLN A 26 7.99 -6.96 18.74
C GLN A 26 9.23 -6.05 18.72
N GLN A 27 10.07 -6.17 17.69
CA GLN A 27 11.28 -5.35 17.53
C GLN A 27 10.96 -3.95 17.01
N TYR A 28 9.99 -3.85 16.10
CA TYR A 28 9.65 -2.63 15.40
C TYR A 28 8.18 -2.25 15.60
N TYR A 29 7.93 -0.94 15.59
CA TYR A 29 6.62 -0.32 15.61
C TYR A 29 6.47 0.53 14.35
N LYS A 30 5.24 0.93 14.01
CA LYS A 30 4.99 1.79 12.84
C LYS A 30 5.86 3.05 12.88
N LYS A 31 6.00 3.67 14.06
CA LYS A 31 6.83 4.87 14.27
C LYS A 31 8.30 4.58 13.93
N SER A 32 8.91 3.55 14.55
CA SER A 32 10.31 3.23 14.31
C SER A 32 10.60 2.72 12.89
N MET A 33 9.67 2.00 12.25
CA MET A 33 9.80 1.65 10.82
C MET A 33 9.74 2.88 9.91
N ASN A 34 8.89 3.85 10.23
CA ASN A 34 8.79 5.08 9.45
C ASN A 34 10.03 5.96 9.64
N GLU A 35 10.54 6.08 10.87
CA GLU A 35 11.81 6.78 11.15
C GLU A 35 12.98 6.13 10.41
N LEU A 36 13.03 4.79 10.38
CA LEU A 36 14.03 4.05 9.60
C LEU A 36 13.89 4.32 8.09
N ALA A 37 12.66 4.41 7.59
CA ALA A 37 12.39 4.72 6.19
C ALA A 37 12.89 6.12 5.79
N GLU A 38 12.85 7.10 6.71
CA GLU A 38 13.33 8.46 6.49
C GLU A 38 14.86 8.55 6.46
N GLN A 39 15.56 7.63 7.13
CA GLN A 39 17.03 7.60 7.20
C GLN A 39 17.69 6.92 6.01
N LEU A 40 16.93 6.13 5.23
CA LEU A 40 17.47 5.46 4.05
C LEU A 40 17.85 6.48 2.98
N PRO A 41 19.08 6.44 2.43
CA PRO A 41 19.44 7.29 1.32
C PRO A 41 18.46 7.05 0.17
N ASN A 42 18.01 8.12 -0.47
CA ASN A 42 17.15 8.01 -1.66
C ASN A 42 17.98 7.37 -2.79
N VAL A 43 17.92 6.04 -2.92
CA VAL A 43 18.62 5.34 -3.98
C VAL A 43 17.71 5.29 -5.22
N SER A 44 17.98 6.23 -6.14
CA SER A 44 17.66 6.25 -7.58
C SER A 44 16.61 7.25 -8.08
N ASN A 45 16.93 7.77 -9.27
CA ASN A 45 16.24 8.76 -10.08
C ASN A 45 14.82 8.32 -10.52
N SER A 46 13.87 8.31 -9.60
CA SER A 46 12.45 8.22 -9.88
C SER A 46 11.74 9.26 -9.04
N LEU A 47 10.81 10.02 -9.62
CA LEU A 47 10.00 11.04 -8.94
C LEU A 47 9.03 10.46 -7.86
N PHE A 48 9.31 9.25 -7.38
CA PHE A 48 8.60 8.52 -6.36
C PHE A 48 9.61 7.93 -5.37
N ASN A 49 10.01 8.70 -4.36
CA ASN A 49 10.69 8.13 -3.20
C ASN A 49 9.74 7.12 -2.54
N GLN A 50 10.07 5.83 -2.66
CA GLN A 50 9.20 4.70 -2.32
C GLN A 50 9.73 3.89 -1.13
N HIS A 51 10.57 4.45 -0.26
CA HIS A 51 11.07 3.76 0.93
C HIS A 51 10.01 3.61 2.02
N SER A 52 9.04 4.54 2.07
CA SER A 52 7.72 4.35 2.65
C SER A 52 6.69 4.74 1.58
N SER A 53 5.47 4.16 1.60
CA SER A 53 4.40 4.67 0.75
C SER A 53 4.31 6.20 0.89
N LEU A 54 3.95 6.91 -0.18
CA LEU A 54 3.74 8.37 -0.26
C LEU A 54 2.93 9.02 0.90
N PHE A 55 2.43 8.22 1.84
CA PHE A 55 1.54 8.56 2.96
C PHE A 55 1.87 7.83 4.30
N LYS A 56 3.05 7.18 4.47
CA LYS A 56 3.44 6.47 5.72
C LYS A 56 2.43 5.41 6.22
N ILE A 57 1.70 4.75 5.32
CA ILE A 57 0.57 3.86 5.66
C ILE A 57 1.04 2.42 5.97
N GLY A 58 2.32 2.10 5.75
CA GLY A 58 2.90 0.80 6.12
C GLY A 58 3.24 -0.15 4.97
N ASN A 59 3.02 0.26 3.72
CA ASN A 59 3.49 -0.49 2.54
C ASN A 59 5.00 -0.27 2.37
N TYR A 60 5.78 -1.02 3.14
CA TYR A 60 7.24 -0.91 3.21
C TYR A 60 7.93 -1.61 2.02
N SER A 61 8.99 -0.98 1.52
CA SER A 61 9.83 -1.51 0.43
C SER A 61 10.70 -2.69 0.90
N ALA A 62 11.17 -3.51 -0.06
CA ALA A 62 12.10 -4.60 0.26
C ALA A 62 13.37 -4.09 0.94
N ASP A 63 13.95 -2.99 0.43
CA ASP A 63 15.18 -2.40 0.97
C ASP A 63 15.03 -1.98 2.43
N LEU A 64 13.87 -1.42 2.79
CA LEU A 64 13.58 -1.07 4.18
C LEU A 64 13.50 -2.30 5.09
N LEU A 65 12.81 -3.36 4.65
CA LEU A 65 12.70 -4.59 5.45
C LEU A 65 14.04 -5.31 5.58
N ILE A 66 14.86 -5.31 4.51
CA ILE A 66 16.23 -5.83 4.52
C ILE A 66 17.07 -5.04 5.52
N THR A 67 17.06 -3.70 5.42
CA THR A 67 17.80 -2.82 6.33
C THR A 67 17.38 -3.04 7.79
N ALA A 68 16.08 -3.16 8.05
CA ALA A 68 15.56 -3.41 9.40
C ALA A 68 16.07 -4.73 9.98
N LEU A 69 16.20 -5.78 9.15
CA LEU A 69 16.78 -7.06 9.58
C LEU A 69 18.30 -6.97 9.76
N GLU A 70 19.00 -6.26 8.89
CA GLU A 70 20.46 -6.09 8.95
C GLU A 70 20.92 -5.27 10.17
N LEU A 71 20.17 -4.23 10.54
CA LEU A 71 20.43 -3.42 11.74
C LEU A 71 20.39 -4.24 13.04
N VAL A 72 19.68 -5.37 13.05
CA VAL A 72 19.60 -6.29 14.19
C VAL A 72 20.42 -7.56 13.98
N GLY A 73 21.47 -7.47 13.16
CA GLY A 73 22.45 -8.54 12.99
C GLY A 73 21.90 -9.76 12.25
N LYS A 74 21.05 -9.54 11.25
CA LYS A 74 20.65 -10.59 10.30
C LYS A 74 21.29 -10.33 8.95
N LYS A 75 21.52 -11.38 8.19
CA LYS A 75 21.91 -11.27 6.79
C LYS A 75 20.72 -11.66 5.92
N VAL A 76 20.38 -10.83 4.94
CA VAL A 76 19.27 -11.12 4.02
C VAL A 76 19.82 -11.31 2.61
N VAL A 77 19.40 -12.39 1.94
CA VAL A 77 19.84 -12.72 0.58
C VAL A 77 18.62 -12.97 -0.29
N TYR A 78 18.51 -12.22 -1.40
CA TYR A 78 17.50 -12.52 -2.41
C TYR A 78 17.76 -13.90 -3.04
N PHE A 79 16.73 -14.72 -3.11
CA PHE A 79 16.80 -16.05 -3.69
C PHE A 79 16.25 -16.07 -5.11
N ASP A 80 17.09 -16.53 -6.05
CA ASP A 80 16.67 -16.76 -7.43
C ASP A 80 15.74 -17.98 -7.52
N LYS A 81 14.43 -17.72 -7.64
CA LYS A 81 13.40 -18.75 -7.72
C LYS A 81 13.54 -19.75 -8.89
N ARG A 82 14.35 -19.45 -9.91
CA ARG A 82 14.67 -20.43 -10.96
C ARG A 82 15.49 -21.60 -10.42
N LYS A 83 16.12 -21.42 -9.26
CA LYS A 83 16.90 -22.43 -8.53
C LYS A 83 16.10 -23.06 -7.39
N ILE A 84 14.77 -23.06 -7.46
CA ILE A 84 13.90 -23.51 -6.36
C ILE A 84 14.23 -24.91 -5.84
N GLU A 85 14.71 -25.82 -6.70
CA GLU A 85 15.13 -27.15 -6.29
C GLU A 85 16.36 -27.16 -5.36
N ASN A 86 17.16 -26.09 -5.35
CA ASN A 86 18.32 -25.93 -4.46
C ASN A 86 17.94 -25.41 -3.07
N LEU A 87 16.68 -25.02 -2.86
CA LEU A 87 16.23 -24.43 -1.58
C LEU A 87 16.37 -25.43 -0.42
N GLN A 88 16.29 -26.73 -0.70
CA GLN A 88 16.51 -27.78 0.29
C GLN A 88 17.89 -27.70 0.95
N ILE A 89 18.94 -27.44 0.16
CA ILE A 89 20.32 -27.36 0.64
C ILE A 89 20.45 -26.19 1.61
N ILE A 90 19.82 -25.07 1.27
CA ILE A 90 19.81 -23.86 2.09
C ILE A 90 19.12 -24.12 3.43
N PHE A 91 18.01 -24.87 3.42
CA PHE A 91 17.26 -25.23 4.63
C PHE A 91 17.95 -26.21 5.55
N THR A 92 19.02 -26.88 5.11
CA THR A 92 19.87 -27.70 5.98
C THR A 92 20.93 -26.88 6.73
N ASP A 93 21.10 -25.59 6.41
CA ASP A 93 21.99 -24.69 7.12
C ASP A 93 21.35 -24.23 8.44
N HIS A 94 22.02 -24.52 9.56
CA HIS A 94 21.60 -24.14 10.91
C HIS A 94 21.55 -22.62 11.12
N LYS A 95 22.16 -21.84 10.23
CA LYS A 95 22.16 -20.38 10.28
C LYS A 95 20.90 -19.75 9.69
N VAL A 96 20.09 -20.51 8.94
CA VAL A 96 18.86 -19.97 8.38
C VAL A 96 17.86 -19.73 9.50
N LEU A 97 17.50 -18.46 9.68
CA LEU A 97 16.42 -18.06 10.57
C LEU A 97 15.06 -18.35 9.92
N GLY A 98 14.94 -18.08 8.62
CA GLY A 98 13.70 -18.27 7.90
C GLY A 98 13.69 -17.60 6.53
N LEU A 99 12.49 -17.43 6.00
CA LEU A 99 12.21 -16.73 4.76
C LEU A 99 11.38 -15.49 5.01
N LEU A 100 11.77 -14.39 4.38
CA LEU A 100 10.91 -13.24 4.15
C LEU A 100 10.36 -13.34 2.72
N LEU A 101 9.04 -13.33 2.59
CA LEU A 101 8.36 -13.56 1.32
C LEU A 101 7.52 -12.33 0.94
N ASN A 102 7.55 -11.95 -0.34
CA ASN A 102 6.62 -10.99 -0.91
C ASN A 102 5.77 -11.66 -1.99
N ARG A 103 4.46 -11.74 -1.78
CA ARG A 103 3.49 -12.18 -2.77
C ARG A 103 2.88 -10.98 -3.48
N VAL A 104 3.10 -10.89 -4.79
CA VAL A 104 2.43 -9.93 -5.66
C VAL A 104 1.05 -10.47 -6.03
N GLN A 105 -0.01 -9.76 -5.69
CA GLN A 105 -1.37 -10.11 -6.09
C GLN A 105 -1.86 -9.09 -7.13
N LYS A 106 -2.12 -9.55 -8.35
CA LYS A 106 -2.65 -8.72 -9.43
C LYS A 106 -4.17 -8.88 -9.52
N SER A 107 -4.89 -7.77 -9.39
CA SER A 107 -6.29 -7.64 -9.76
C SER A 107 -6.42 -6.73 -10.99
N PHE A 108 -7.61 -6.66 -11.59
CA PHE A 108 -7.88 -5.87 -12.80
C PHE A 108 -7.57 -4.37 -12.61
N PHE A 109 -7.68 -3.85 -11.37
CA PHE A 109 -7.49 -2.42 -11.06
C PHE A 109 -6.28 -2.13 -10.16
N ILE A 110 -5.77 -3.11 -9.41
CA ILE A 110 -4.79 -2.88 -8.36
C ILE A 110 -3.81 -4.06 -8.31
N THR A 111 -2.52 -3.74 -8.23
CA THR A 111 -1.49 -4.70 -7.82
C THR A 111 -1.13 -4.44 -6.37
N THR A 112 -1.28 -5.44 -5.51
CA THR A 112 -0.89 -5.35 -4.09
C THR A 112 0.32 -6.24 -3.82
N ASN A 113 1.16 -5.80 -2.89
CA ASN A 113 2.24 -6.59 -2.34
C ASN A 113 1.84 -7.05 -0.95
N HIS A 114 2.17 -8.29 -0.60
CA HIS A 114 1.91 -8.85 0.72
C HIS A 114 3.18 -9.50 1.25
N TRP A 115 3.73 -8.91 2.31
CA TRP A 115 4.88 -9.45 3.02
C TRP A 115 4.46 -10.41 4.12
N PHE A 116 5.15 -11.54 4.22
CA PHE A 116 4.93 -12.51 5.27
C PHE A 116 6.19 -13.34 5.53
N ALA A 117 6.22 -14.01 6.68
CA ALA A 117 7.37 -14.74 7.18
C ALA A 117 7.13 -16.24 7.21
N ILE A 118 8.16 -17.02 6.90
CA ILE A 118 8.25 -18.43 7.27
C ILE A 118 9.46 -18.59 8.19
N LEU A 119 9.25 -19.01 9.43
CA LEU A 119 10.33 -19.21 10.41
C LEU A 119 10.80 -20.67 10.40
N GLN A 120 12.11 -20.88 10.46
CA GLN A 120 12.71 -22.16 10.80
C GLN A 120 13.02 -22.20 12.30
N LYS A 121 12.44 -23.15 13.03
CA LYS A 121 12.74 -23.36 14.45
C LYS A 121 12.66 -24.84 14.78
N ASN A 122 13.66 -25.37 15.49
CA ASN A 122 13.71 -26.78 15.90
C ASN A 122 13.47 -27.75 14.74
N GLN A 123 14.10 -27.48 13.59
CA GLN A 123 13.98 -28.27 12.34
C GLN A 123 12.56 -28.34 11.76
N LYS A 124 11.63 -27.50 12.25
CA LYS A 124 10.29 -27.31 11.69
C LYS A 124 10.15 -25.92 11.08
N TRP A 125 9.17 -25.81 10.20
CA TRP A 125 8.86 -24.57 9.51
C TRP A 125 7.48 -24.08 9.92
N TYR A 126 7.37 -22.77 10.12
CA TYR A 126 6.14 -22.13 10.60
C TYR A 126 5.77 -20.98 9.68
N ASN A 127 4.57 -21.03 9.14
CA ASN A 127 3.96 -19.90 8.44
C ASN A 127 3.47 -18.89 9.47
N LEU A 128 4.09 -17.71 9.47
CA LEU A 128 3.78 -16.59 10.34
C LEU A 128 3.19 -15.42 9.53
N ASP A 129 2.39 -15.73 8.51
CA ASP A 129 1.61 -14.72 7.81
C ASP A 129 0.70 -13.98 8.81
N GLY A 130 0.81 -12.66 8.86
CA GLY A 130 0.03 -11.80 9.76
C GLY A 130 -1.46 -11.83 9.45
N LYS A 131 -1.89 -12.32 8.28
CA LYS A 131 -3.32 -12.55 7.96
C LYS A 131 -3.92 -13.77 8.67
N LEU A 132 -3.08 -14.68 9.17
CA LEU A 132 -3.57 -15.86 9.87
C LEU A 132 -4.07 -15.49 11.26
N LYS A 133 -5.12 -16.18 11.72
CA LYS A 133 -5.57 -16.05 13.10
C LYS A 133 -4.51 -16.57 14.06
N GLU A 134 -3.82 -17.64 13.71
CA GLU A 134 -2.72 -18.24 14.47
C GLU A 134 -1.70 -18.80 13.48
N TYR A 135 -0.44 -18.93 13.89
CA TYR A 135 0.59 -19.51 13.04
C TYR A 135 0.30 -20.98 12.71
N THR A 136 0.76 -21.45 11.56
CA THR A 136 0.62 -22.86 11.14
C THR A 136 1.99 -23.49 10.94
N SER A 137 2.18 -24.75 11.33
CA SER A 137 3.40 -25.50 11.00
C SER A 137 3.27 -26.21 9.67
N PHE A 138 4.41 -26.40 8.99
CA PHE A 138 4.54 -27.39 7.93
C PHE A 138 5.05 -28.70 8.52
N ASP A 139 4.34 -29.79 8.25
CA ASP A 139 4.63 -31.13 8.76
C ASP A 139 5.83 -31.77 8.05
N SER A 140 6.17 -31.28 6.85
CA SER A 140 7.32 -31.74 6.08
C SER A 140 7.88 -30.65 5.17
N TYR A 141 9.12 -30.85 4.71
CA TYR A 141 9.72 -30.03 3.65
C TYR A 141 8.87 -30.03 2.37
N ASN A 142 8.28 -31.17 1.99
CA ASN A 142 7.44 -31.27 0.81
C ASN A 142 6.22 -30.35 0.90
N GLN A 143 5.56 -30.29 2.05
CA GLN A 143 4.41 -29.40 2.25
C GLN A 143 4.80 -27.91 2.16
N LEU A 144 5.97 -27.55 2.71
CA LEU A 144 6.52 -26.20 2.55
C LEU A 144 6.80 -25.88 1.07
N MET A 145 7.40 -26.84 0.35
CA MET A 145 7.69 -26.66 -1.07
C MET A 145 6.44 -26.58 -1.93
N ASP A 146 5.42 -27.38 -1.65
CA ASP A 146 4.13 -27.30 -2.33
C ASP A 146 3.49 -25.92 -2.12
N PHE A 147 3.56 -25.41 -0.89
CA PHE A 147 3.10 -24.07 -0.56
C PHE A 147 3.85 -22.98 -1.34
N ILE A 148 5.19 -23.03 -1.40
CA ILE A 148 6.01 -22.06 -2.14
C ILE A 148 5.78 -22.18 -3.65
N LYS A 149 5.74 -23.41 -4.19
CA LYS A 149 5.60 -23.69 -5.62
C LYS A 149 4.24 -23.25 -6.15
N LYS A 150 3.17 -23.33 -5.34
CA LYS A 150 1.82 -22.89 -5.71
C LYS A 150 1.76 -21.45 -6.25
N ASP A 151 2.53 -20.53 -5.67
CA ASP A 151 2.52 -19.11 -6.03
C ASP A 151 3.87 -18.60 -6.57
N LEU A 152 4.79 -19.49 -6.94
CA LEU A 152 6.19 -19.16 -7.23
C LEU A 152 6.36 -18.03 -8.26
N GLN A 153 5.50 -17.99 -9.29
CA GLN A 153 5.57 -16.96 -10.33
C GLN A 153 5.37 -15.54 -9.76
N ASN A 154 4.57 -15.40 -8.71
CA ASN A 154 4.22 -14.13 -8.08
C ASN A 154 4.97 -13.90 -6.76
N LEU A 155 5.85 -14.83 -6.37
CA LEU A 155 6.58 -14.78 -5.13
C LEU A 155 8.01 -14.26 -5.37
N SER A 156 8.42 -13.31 -4.53
CA SER A 156 9.83 -12.97 -4.30
C SER A 156 10.25 -13.58 -2.97
N ILE A 157 11.42 -14.21 -2.96
CA ILE A 157 11.90 -14.99 -1.82
C ILE A 157 13.21 -14.36 -1.33
N PHE A 158 13.29 -14.07 -0.04
CA PHE A 158 14.50 -13.63 0.63
C PHE A 158 14.81 -14.60 1.76
N ILE A 159 16.04 -15.11 1.79
CA ILE A 159 16.52 -15.98 2.84
C ILE A 159 17.15 -15.11 3.92
N VAL A 160 16.73 -15.32 5.16
CA VAL A 160 17.22 -14.57 6.32
C VAL A 160 18.08 -15.51 7.14
N TYR A 161 19.33 -15.13 7.35
CA TYR A 161 20.30 -15.84 8.16
C TYR A 161 20.52 -15.10 9.48
N ASN A 162 20.76 -15.84 10.56
CA ASN A 162 21.42 -15.30 11.73
C ASN A 162 22.86 -14.93 11.34
N ASP A 163 23.27 -13.69 11.59
CA ASP A 163 24.64 -13.27 11.31
C ASP A 163 25.58 -13.78 12.42
N MET A 164 26.60 -14.55 12.04
CA MET A 164 27.53 -15.18 13.00
C MET A 164 28.45 -14.17 13.71
N ILE A 165 28.56 -12.94 13.19
CA ILE A 165 29.40 -11.90 13.81
C ILE A 165 28.83 -11.50 15.19
N GLN A 166 27.51 -11.58 15.39
CA GLN A 166 26.91 -11.37 16.72
C GLN A 166 26.94 -12.61 17.60
N GLU A 167 26.86 -13.83 17.05
CA GLU A 167 27.00 -15.04 17.88
C GLU A 167 28.39 -15.12 18.53
N GLN A 168 29.46 -14.85 17.78
CA GLN A 168 30.82 -14.85 18.37
C GLN A 168 30.99 -13.74 19.43
N ASN A 169 30.43 -12.55 19.19
CA ASN A 169 30.44 -11.47 20.17
C ASN A 169 29.53 -11.75 21.38
N ALA A 170 28.42 -12.46 21.21
CA ALA A 170 27.52 -12.85 22.29
C ALA A 170 28.12 -13.97 23.15
N TYR A 171 28.80 -14.97 22.56
CA TYR A 171 29.55 -15.96 23.33
C TYR A 171 30.70 -15.31 24.12
N GLN A 172 31.41 -14.34 23.52
CA GLN A 172 32.43 -13.56 24.23
C GLN A 172 31.83 -12.62 25.30
N GLN A 173 30.63 -12.08 25.08
CA GLN A 173 29.95 -11.26 26.08
C GLN A 173 29.40 -12.10 27.24
N VAL A 174 28.89 -13.31 27.01
CA VAL A 174 28.42 -14.21 28.09
C VAL A 174 29.58 -14.65 28.99
N GLU A 175 30.79 -14.86 28.45
CA GLU A 175 32.00 -15.06 29.26
C GLU A 175 32.37 -13.81 30.08
N ASN A 176 32.12 -12.61 29.56
CA ASN A 176 32.36 -11.34 30.27
C ASN A 176 31.22 -10.94 31.24
N PHE A 177 30.00 -11.46 31.06
CA PHE A 177 28.83 -11.19 31.92
C PHE A 177 28.91 -11.90 33.28
N GLN A 178 29.79 -12.90 33.45
CA GLN A 178 30.11 -13.45 34.76
C GLN A 178 30.97 -12.51 35.63
N GLN A 179 31.34 -11.33 35.13
CA GLN A 179 32.20 -10.38 35.84
C GLN A 179 31.62 -8.99 36.14
N ASN A 180 30.36 -8.65 35.80
CA ASN A 180 29.85 -7.30 36.11
C ASN A 180 28.39 -7.27 36.55
N SER A 181 28.23 -7.41 37.87
CA SER A 181 26.97 -7.40 38.62
C SER A 181 26.44 -6.01 38.98
N ASP A 182 27.05 -4.90 38.53
CA ASP A 182 26.86 -3.58 39.18
C ASP A 182 26.26 -2.45 38.29
N LYS A 183 25.48 -2.76 37.25
CA LYS A 183 24.80 -1.73 36.41
C LYS A 183 23.27 -1.78 36.39
N LYS A 184 22.64 -2.27 37.46
CA LYS A 184 21.17 -2.46 37.50
C LYS A 184 20.36 -1.25 37.97
N GLN A 185 20.99 -0.10 38.25
CA GLN A 185 20.29 1.03 38.93
C GLN A 185 19.98 2.25 38.05
N ILE A 186 20.36 2.27 36.76
CA ILE A 186 20.16 3.43 35.87
C ILE A 186 18.91 3.28 34.97
N ASN A 187 18.42 2.07 34.73
CA ASN A 187 17.34 1.84 33.73
C ASN A 187 15.91 2.14 34.19
N ILE A 188 15.67 2.34 35.49
CA ILE A 188 14.29 2.44 36.02
C ILE A 188 13.72 3.88 35.88
N GLU A 189 14.58 4.91 35.81
CA GLU A 189 14.12 6.30 35.67
C GLU A 189 13.82 6.70 34.21
N GLN A 190 14.44 6.05 33.22
CA GLN A 190 14.24 6.35 31.80
C GLN A 190 12.89 5.80 31.29
N GLU A 191 12.51 4.59 31.72
CA GLU A 191 11.29 3.90 31.31
C GLU A 191 10.01 4.65 31.75
N LEU A 192 10.05 5.34 32.90
CA LEU A 192 8.92 6.10 33.45
C LEU A 192 8.69 7.44 32.75
N ILE A 193 9.71 7.98 32.08
CA ILE A 193 9.63 9.25 31.32
C ILE A 193 9.07 8.98 29.92
N ASP A 194 9.46 7.86 29.31
CA ASP A 194 9.00 7.44 27.98
C ASP A 194 7.50 7.10 27.96
N GLU A 195 6.96 6.50 29.04
CA GLU A 195 5.51 6.24 29.17
C GLU A 195 4.69 7.54 29.26
N LYS A 196 5.21 8.57 29.93
CA LYS A 196 4.51 9.86 30.08
C LYS A 196 4.54 10.69 28.80
N LEU A 197 5.63 10.60 28.03
CA LEU A 197 5.73 11.23 26.70
C LEU A 197 4.82 10.52 25.68
N GLN A 198 4.67 9.20 25.77
CA GLN A 198 3.74 8.45 24.91
C GLN A 198 2.27 8.84 25.11
N GLN A 199 1.85 9.14 26.35
CA GLN A 199 0.46 9.54 26.62
C GLN A 199 0.14 10.92 26.03
N ALA A 200 1.08 11.87 26.08
CA ALA A 200 0.91 13.19 25.49
C ALA A 200 0.94 13.16 23.94
N ASP A 201 1.80 12.32 23.35
CA ASP A 201 1.90 12.16 21.89
C ASP A 201 0.62 11.54 21.29
N ASN A 202 -0.04 10.63 22.01
CA ASN A 202 -1.28 10.00 21.56
C ASN A 202 -2.47 10.98 21.53
N GLU A 203 -2.54 11.94 22.45
CA GLU A 203 -3.59 12.97 22.46
C GLU A 203 -3.40 13.99 21.33
N ILE A 204 -2.16 14.39 21.05
CA ILE A 204 -1.83 15.28 19.93
C ILE A 204 -2.09 14.59 18.59
N PHE A 205 -1.77 13.30 18.48
CA PHE A 205 -2.03 12.49 17.28
C PHE A 205 -3.53 12.35 16.99
N ASN A 206 -4.36 12.11 18.01
CA ASN A 206 -5.82 12.01 17.83
C ASN A 206 -6.45 13.35 17.41
N GLN A 207 -5.93 14.48 17.90
CA GLN A 207 -6.37 15.81 17.47
C GLN A 207 -5.99 16.10 16.01
N GLN A 208 -4.78 15.72 15.58
CA GLN A 208 -4.34 15.89 14.19
C GLN A 208 -5.14 14.99 13.23
N GLU A 209 -5.49 13.77 13.65
CA GLU A 209 -6.31 12.84 12.85
C GLU A 209 -7.75 13.38 12.67
N GLN A 210 -8.35 13.96 13.71
CA GLN A 210 -9.65 14.64 13.60
C GLN A 210 -9.60 15.85 12.66
N GLN A 211 -8.53 16.65 12.72
CA GLN A 211 -8.37 17.82 11.86
C GLN A 211 -8.24 17.43 10.39
N GLN A 212 -7.49 16.36 10.09
CA GLN A 212 -7.34 15.86 8.72
C GLN A 212 -8.61 15.20 8.18
N GLN A 213 -9.40 14.50 9.01
CA GLN A 213 -10.71 14.00 8.59
C GLN A 213 -11.66 15.15 8.23
N GLN A 214 -11.62 16.25 8.98
CA GLN A 214 -12.42 17.45 8.66
C GLN A 214 -11.99 18.09 7.33
N GLU A 215 -10.68 18.19 7.07
CA GLU A 215 -10.17 18.72 5.79
C GLU A 215 -10.57 17.83 4.59
N GLN A 216 -10.51 16.51 4.74
CA GLN A 216 -10.99 15.58 3.69
C GLN A 216 -12.48 15.71 3.43
N GLN A 217 -13.30 15.85 4.48
CA GLN A 217 -14.73 16.08 4.31
C GLN A 217 -15.01 17.41 3.60
N GLN A 218 -14.26 18.48 3.91
CA GLN A 218 -14.38 19.76 3.21
C GLN A 218 -13.99 19.65 1.74
N GLN A 219 -12.90 18.95 1.41
CA GLN A 219 -12.50 18.74 0.02
C GLN A 219 -13.55 17.93 -0.76
N GLN A 220 -14.13 16.89 -0.17
CA GLN A 220 -15.22 16.14 -0.80
C GLN A 220 -16.46 17.01 -1.04
N GLN A 221 -16.84 17.84 -0.07
CA GLN A 221 -17.96 18.77 -0.25
C GLN A 221 -17.67 19.79 -1.35
N GLN A 222 -16.46 20.34 -1.44
CA GLN A 222 -16.08 21.25 -2.52
C GLN A 222 -16.13 20.57 -3.89
N GLN A 223 -15.64 19.33 -4.01
CA GLN A 223 -15.73 18.59 -5.27
C GLN A 223 -17.19 18.32 -5.68
N GLN A 224 -18.05 17.96 -4.73
CA GLN A 224 -19.47 17.78 -5.01
C GLN A 224 -20.15 19.08 -5.46
N GLN A 225 -19.83 20.21 -4.83
CA GLN A 225 -20.34 21.52 -5.26
C GLN A 225 -19.85 21.90 -6.67
N GLN A 226 -18.58 21.66 -6.99
CA GLN A 226 -18.06 21.89 -8.34
C GLN A 226 -18.75 21.02 -9.39
N GLN A 227 -18.99 19.74 -9.09
CA GLN A 227 -19.73 18.86 -10.00
C GLN A 227 -21.18 19.33 -10.21
N GLN A 228 -21.87 19.77 -9.16
CA GLN A 228 -23.21 20.31 -9.29
C GLN A 228 -23.24 21.59 -10.13
N GLN A 229 -22.26 22.50 -9.95
CA GLN A 229 -22.15 23.71 -10.78
C GLN A 229 -21.89 23.37 -12.24
N GLN A 230 -21.02 22.41 -12.54
CA GLN A 230 -20.78 21.96 -13.92
C GLN A 230 -22.04 21.36 -14.55
N GLN A 231 -22.81 20.56 -13.81
CA GLN A 231 -24.07 20.01 -14.31
C GLN A 231 -25.09 21.12 -14.60
N GLN A 232 -25.21 22.12 -13.72
CA GLN A 232 -26.10 23.26 -13.96
C GLN A 232 -25.69 24.07 -15.20
N GLN A 233 -24.39 24.31 -15.39
CA GLN A 233 -23.89 24.99 -16.59
C GLN A 233 -24.19 24.20 -17.87
N GLN A 234 -24.01 22.87 -17.85
CA GLN A 234 -24.35 22.02 -18.99
C GLN A 234 -25.85 22.06 -19.30
N GLN A 235 -26.72 22.03 -18.29
CA GLN A 235 -28.16 22.14 -18.49
C GLN A 235 -28.56 23.51 -19.08
N GLN A 236 -27.95 24.60 -18.61
CA GLN A 236 -28.20 25.93 -19.18
C GLN A 236 -27.74 26.03 -20.64
N GLN A 237 -26.58 25.47 -20.98
CA GLN A 237 -26.11 25.44 -22.37
C GLN A 237 -27.05 24.63 -23.27
N GLN A 238 -27.55 23.48 -22.81
CA GLN A 238 -28.53 22.69 -23.56
C GLN A 238 -29.84 23.45 -23.78
N GLN A 239 -30.34 24.16 -22.77
CA GLN A 239 -31.55 24.98 -22.92
C GLN A 239 -31.34 26.12 -23.92
N GLN A 240 -30.19 26.80 -23.88
CA GLN A 240 -29.86 27.84 -24.86
C GLN A 240 -29.79 27.30 -26.29
N GLN A 241 -29.16 26.13 -26.48
CA GLN A 241 -29.12 25.48 -27.80
C GLN A 241 -30.52 25.12 -28.30
N GLN A 242 -31.39 24.60 -27.44
CA GLN A 242 -32.78 24.30 -27.81
C GLN A 242 -33.56 25.56 -28.20
N GLN A 243 -33.39 26.66 -27.47
CA GLN A 243 -34.02 27.94 -27.83
C GLN A 243 -33.52 28.47 -29.18
N GLN A 244 -32.21 28.39 -29.44
CA GLN A 244 -31.65 28.79 -30.73
C GLN A 244 -32.21 27.95 -31.87
N GLN A 245 -32.32 26.63 -31.70
CA GLN A 245 -32.92 25.73 -32.69
C GLN A 245 -34.39 26.08 -32.96
N GLN A 246 -35.17 26.39 -31.91
CA GLN A 246 -36.57 26.82 -32.07
C GLN A 246 -36.69 28.14 -32.82
N GLN A 247 -35.83 29.12 -32.52
CA GLN A 247 -35.80 30.40 -33.24
C GLN A 247 -35.40 30.22 -34.70
N GLN A 248 -34.39 29.39 -34.98
CA GLN A 248 -33.97 29.04 -36.33
C GLN A 248 -35.14 28.41 -37.10
N HIS A 249 -35.83 27.45 -36.47
CA HIS A 249 -36.95 26.78 -37.10
C HIS A 249 -38.12 27.73 -37.39
N GLN A 250 -38.41 28.69 -36.50
CA GLN A 250 -39.38 29.75 -36.76
C GLN A 250 -38.97 30.66 -37.92
N LEU A 251 -37.70 31.05 -38.00
CA LEU A 251 -37.19 31.87 -39.11
C LEU A 251 -37.32 31.13 -40.45
N ASP A 252 -36.95 29.85 -40.47
CA ASP A 252 -37.09 29.00 -41.66
C ASP A 252 -38.57 28.88 -42.09
N TYR A 253 -39.48 28.72 -41.12
CA TYR A 253 -40.92 28.69 -41.38
C TYR A 253 -41.44 30.01 -41.97
N ILE A 254 -41.03 31.16 -41.42
CA ILE A 254 -41.40 32.48 -41.94
C ILE A 254 -40.86 32.68 -43.37
N GLN A 255 -39.62 32.27 -43.65
CA GLN A 255 -39.06 32.34 -45.01
C GLN A 255 -39.85 31.47 -46.00
N GLN A 256 -40.27 30.27 -45.60
CA GLN A 256 -41.09 29.40 -46.44
C GLN A 256 -42.46 30.02 -46.74
N MET A 257 -43.10 30.63 -45.74
CA MET A 257 -44.37 31.34 -45.91
C MET A 257 -44.24 32.52 -46.87
N ASN A 258 -43.22 33.36 -46.71
CA ASN A 258 -42.98 34.50 -47.61
C ASN A 258 -42.71 34.03 -49.06
N ASN A 259 -41.96 32.94 -49.24
CA ASN A 259 -41.75 32.36 -50.56
C ASN A 259 -43.04 31.82 -51.18
N GLN A 260 -43.93 31.21 -50.40
CA GLN A 260 -45.26 30.77 -50.86
C GLN A 260 -46.18 31.93 -51.21
N GLU A 261 -46.16 33.03 -50.44
CA GLU A 261 -46.92 34.24 -50.78
C GLU A 261 -46.44 34.86 -52.09
N HIS A 262 -45.14 34.90 -52.35
CA HIS A 262 -44.58 35.34 -53.64
C HIS A 262 -44.99 34.45 -54.82
N ILE A 263 -45.06 33.12 -54.62
CA ILE A 263 -45.54 32.18 -55.64
C ILE A 263 -47.03 32.43 -55.93
N ASN A 264 -47.86 32.53 -54.88
CA ASN A 264 -49.30 32.78 -55.02
C ASN A 264 -49.61 34.15 -55.65
N PHE A 265 -48.83 35.19 -55.34
CA PHE A 265 -48.97 36.51 -55.95
C PHE A 265 -48.67 36.47 -57.45
N ASN A 266 -47.59 35.76 -57.86
CA ASN A 266 -47.25 35.58 -59.27
C ASN A 266 -48.31 34.76 -60.03
N GLU A 267 -48.90 33.74 -59.40
CA GLU A 267 -50.01 32.97 -60.00
C GLU A 267 -51.31 33.78 -60.14
N GLN A 268 -51.61 34.69 -59.19
CA GLN A 268 -52.76 35.59 -59.31
C GLN A 268 -52.58 36.64 -60.41
N THR A 269 -51.37 37.17 -60.59
CA THR A 269 -51.07 38.13 -61.66
C THR A 269 -51.11 37.48 -63.04
N GLN A 270 -50.61 36.25 -63.17
CA GLN A 270 -50.74 35.48 -64.42
C GLN A 270 -52.21 35.15 -64.76
N ASN A 271 -53.04 34.82 -63.77
CA ASN A 271 -54.46 34.53 -63.98
C ASN A 271 -55.34 35.77 -64.27
N GLN A 272 -54.94 36.97 -63.83
CA GLN A 272 -55.60 38.22 -64.21
C GLN A 272 -55.26 38.65 -65.64
N THR A 273 -54.03 38.42 -66.09
CA THR A 273 -53.58 38.75 -67.46
C THR A 273 -54.30 37.90 -68.53
N PHE A 274 -54.79 36.70 -68.16
CA PHE A 274 -55.53 35.80 -69.06
C PHE A 274 -57.04 36.09 -69.15
N LYS A 275 -57.59 37.01 -68.33
CA LYS A 275 -59.03 37.35 -68.34
C LYS A 275 -59.38 38.63 -69.12
N GLU A 276 -58.39 39.30 -69.72
CA GLU A 276 -58.57 40.54 -70.50
C GLU A 276 -58.37 40.38 -72.03
N THR A 277 -58.39 39.14 -72.54
CA THR A 277 -58.48 38.82 -73.98
C THR A 277 -59.74 38.03 -74.28
#